data_AF-A0A9X2S6D7-F1
#
_entry.id   AF-A0A9X2S6D7-F1
#
_cell.length_a   1.000
_cell.length_b   1.000
_cell.length_c   1.000
_cell.angle_alpha   90.00
_cell.angle_beta   90.00
_cell.angle_gamma   90.00
#
_symmetry.space_group_name_H-M   'P 1'
#
loop_
_entity.id
_entity.type
_entity.pdbx_description
1 polymer ?
#
loop_
_entity_poly.entity_id
_entity_poly.type
_entity_poly.pdbx_seq_one_letter_code
_entity_poly.pdbx_strand_id
1 'polypeptide(L)'
;MVSENIKKKLRMRIILIFLSMVIIAAVIYKSILIPRNQLGEKNQLDNKSQLDHLISIPSDGLYSTHAILIRLKDYAVMMQKESEEKIYPASLTKMMTAIIAIEKLSNLQEEITLSDSMFNELYYANASMAGFQPNENVRAIDLLYGVLLPSGAESCIGLADKIAGSEQKFAEMMNQKAAELGMNDTHFVNATGLHDENHYTTVKDMSILLSYALQNDTFRKIFTSSRHATNPTNKHPNGITFYSTMFSKLKDSSIINGKILGGKTGYTDEAGLCLASLAKVDGKEYVLVTVGAKGNPKSEQYNISDALAVYNRLGKE
;
A
#
# COMPACT_ATOMS: atom_id res chain seq x y z
N MET A 1 -11.51 -51.93 56.64
CA MET A 1 -12.03 -51.52 55.31
C MET A 1 -13.17 -50.50 55.35
N VAL A 2 -14.13 -50.55 56.29
CA VAL A 2 -15.29 -49.62 56.32
C VAL A 2 -14.92 -48.17 56.68
N SER A 3 -13.91 -47.95 57.54
CA SER A 3 -13.50 -46.62 58.03
C SER A 3 -12.84 -45.71 56.97
N GLU A 4 -12.05 -46.25 56.05
CA GLU A 4 -11.38 -45.46 55.00
C GLU A 4 -12.35 -44.96 53.92
N ASN A 5 -13.35 -45.76 53.56
CA ASN A 5 -14.33 -45.38 52.55
C ASN A 5 -15.22 -44.22 53.00
N ILE A 6 -15.53 -44.15 54.30
CA ILE A 6 -16.30 -43.04 54.89
C ILE A 6 -15.46 -41.76 54.89
N LYS A 7 -14.16 -41.83 55.28
CA LYS A 7 -13.25 -40.68 55.24
C LYS A 7 -13.03 -40.15 53.82
N LYS A 8 -12.97 -41.03 52.82
CA LYS A 8 -12.82 -40.64 51.40
C LYS A 8 -14.08 -39.95 50.85
N LYS A 9 -15.28 -40.46 51.18
CA LYS A 9 -16.55 -39.80 50.82
C LYS A 9 -16.72 -38.44 51.49
N LEU A 10 -16.29 -38.31 52.75
CA LEU A 10 -16.35 -37.04 53.48
C LEU A 10 -15.38 -36.00 52.88
N ARG A 11 -14.15 -36.40 52.53
CA ARG A 11 -13.19 -35.53 51.84
C ARG A 11 -13.71 -35.05 50.47
N MET A 12 -14.31 -35.95 49.69
CA MET A 12 -14.92 -35.59 48.39
C MET A 12 -16.06 -34.57 48.54
N ARG A 13 -16.92 -34.71 49.56
CA ARG A 13 -17.99 -33.74 49.83
C ARG A 13 -17.45 -32.37 50.22
N ILE A 14 -16.40 -32.32 51.05
CA ILE A 14 -15.76 -31.06 51.44
C ILE A 14 -15.14 -30.35 50.21
N ILE A 15 -14.48 -31.09 49.33
CA ILE A 15 -13.91 -30.55 48.09
C ILE A 15 -14.99 -30.00 47.17
N LEU A 16 -16.11 -30.70 47.00
CA LEU A 16 -17.23 -30.25 46.17
C LEU A 16 -17.89 -28.97 46.72
N ILE A 17 -18.03 -28.87 48.04
CA ILE A 17 -18.57 -27.67 48.69
C ILE A 17 -17.61 -26.49 48.55
N PHE A 18 -16.30 -26.73 48.64
CA PHE A 18 -15.30 -25.68 48.42
C PHE A 18 -15.29 -25.20 46.96
N LEU A 19 -15.38 -26.11 45.99
CA LEU A 19 -15.49 -25.77 44.57
C LEU A 19 -16.75 -24.97 44.25
N SER A 20 -17.91 -25.31 44.84
CA SER A 20 -19.13 -24.55 44.62
C SER A 20 -19.05 -23.15 45.23
N MET A 21 -18.42 -22.98 46.40
CA MET A 21 -18.19 -21.65 46.99
C MET A 21 -17.28 -20.77 46.12
N VAL A 22 -16.23 -21.33 45.52
CA VAL A 22 -15.34 -20.59 44.62
C VAL A 22 -16.07 -20.13 43.36
N ILE A 23 -16.93 -20.97 42.77
CA ILE A 23 -17.73 -20.59 41.59
C ILE A 23 -18.71 -19.47 41.94
N ILE A 24 -19.40 -19.56 43.08
CA ILE A 24 -20.34 -18.53 43.53
C ILE A 24 -19.59 -17.21 43.78
N ALA A 25 -18.44 -17.24 44.43
CA ALA A 25 -17.60 -16.07 44.65
C ALA A 25 -17.13 -15.44 43.33
N ALA A 26 -16.75 -16.24 42.33
CA ALA A 26 -16.35 -15.74 41.01
C ALA A 26 -17.52 -15.07 40.27
N VAL A 27 -18.74 -15.61 40.37
CA VAL A 27 -19.94 -15.01 39.76
C VAL A 27 -20.30 -13.68 40.43
N ILE A 28 -20.23 -13.61 41.77
CA ILE A 28 -20.47 -12.39 42.54
C ILE A 28 -19.38 -11.34 42.26
N TYR A 29 -18.11 -11.75 42.17
CA TYR A 29 -17.01 -10.87 41.78
C TYR A 29 -17.23 -10.27 40.40
N LYS A 30 -17.67 -11.09 39.43
CA LYS A 30 -17.96 -10.67 38.06
C LYS A 30 -19.17 -9.72 37.96
N SER A 31 -20.17 -9.87 38.84
CA SER A 31 -21.34 -8.97 38.88
C SER A 31 -21.09 -7.66 39.62
N ILE A 32 -20.10 -7.60 40.53
CA ILE A 32 -19.72 -6.38 41.25
C ILE A 32 -18.73 -5.52 40.45
N LEU A 33 -17.78 -6.12 39.73
CA LEU A 33 -16.74 -5.39 38.99
C LEU A 33 -17.09 -4.99 37.56
N ILE A 34 -18.16 -5.54 36.97
CA ILE A 34 -18.62 -5.11 35.65
C ILE A 34 -19.77 -4.11 35.86
N PRO A 35 -19.50 -2.80 35.79
CA PRO A 35 -20.57 -1.81 35.84
C PRO A 35 -21.51 -2.01 34.64
N ARG A 36 -22.82 -2.05 34.93
CA ARG A 36 -23.92 -2.32 33.99
C ARG A 36 -23.95 -1.37 32.76
N ASN A 37 -23.21 -0.27 32.80
CA ASN A 37 -23.09 0.71 31.70
C ASN A 37 -22.14 0.27 30.57
N GLN A 38 -21.24 -0.70 30.78
CA GLN A 38 -20.33 -1.16 29.72
C GLN A 38 -21.00 -2.08 28.68
N LEU A 39 -22.09 -2.77 29.02
CA LEU A 39 -22.82 -3.58 28.03
C LEU A 39 -23.54 -2.71 26.99
N GLY A 40 -24.01 -1.53 27.37
CA GLY A 40 -24.71 -0.59 26.47
C GLY A 40 -23.76 0.09 25.47
N GLU A 41 -22.61 0.55 25.94
CA GLU A 41 -21.57 1.14 25.07
C GLU A 41 -20.94 0.10 24.15
N LYS A 42 -20.67 -1.11 24.67
CA LYS A 42 -20.10 -2.20 23.85
C LYS A 42 -21.07 -2.65 22.75
N ASN A 43 -22.36 -2.81 23.04
CA ASN A 43 -23.36 -3.14 22.02
C ASN A 43 -23.55 -2.03 20.97
N GLN A 44 -23.41 -0.74 21.34
CA GLN A 44 -23.47 0.36 20.37
C GLN A 44 -22.19 0.46 19.52
N LEU A 45 -21.01 0.26 20.10
CA LEU A 45 -19.76 0.19 19.35
C LEU A 45 -19.73 -1.02 18.42
N ASP A 46 -20.17 -2.19 18.90
CA ASP A 46 -20.21 -3.42 18.13
C ASP A 46 -21.22 -3.31 16.97
N ASN A 47 -22.41 -2.72 17.19
CA ASN A 47 -23.37 -2.47 16.11
C ASN A 47 -22.88 -1.42 15.10
N LYS A 48 -22.22 -0.34 15.53
CA LYS A 48 -21.65 0.66 14.61
C LYS A 48 -20.47 0.08 13.82
N SER A 49 -19.65 -0.74 14.45
CA SER A 49 -18.55 -1.50 13.83
C SER A 49 -19.06 -2.50 12.79
N GLN A 50 -20.16 -3.20 13.08
CA GLN A 50 -20.79 -4.14 12.14
C GLN A 50 -21.46 -3.41 10.96
N LEU A 51 -22.09 -2.26 11.20
CA LEU A 51 -22.70 -1.45 10.14
C LEU A 51 -21.66 -0.82 9.21
N ASP A 52 -20.54 -0.32 9.75
CA ASP A 52 -19.41 0.21 8.96
C ASP A 52 -18.69 -0.87 8.12
N HIS A 53 -18.91 -2.17 8.40
CA HIS A 53 -18.41 -3.31 7.63
C HIS A 53 -19.36 -3.77 6.51
N LEU A 54 -20.62 -3.32 6.52
CA LEU A 54 -21.64 -3.69 5.53
C LEU A 54 -21.67 -2.77 4.31
N ILE A 55 -20.90 -1.68 4.34
CA ILE A 55 -20.82 -0.74 3.22
C ILE A 55 -19.95 -1.36 2.13
N SER A 56 -20.59 -1.87 1.08
CA SER A 56 -19.93 -2.29 -0.15
C SER A 56 -20.23 -1.29 -1.25
N ILE A 57 -19.19 -0.59 -1.71
CA ILE A 57 -19.27 0.34 -2.83
C ILE A 57 -19.39 -0.47 -4.12
N PRO A 58 -20.39 -0.20 -4.98
CA PRO A 58 -20.52 -0.86 -6.27
C PRO A 58 -19.31 -0.62 -7.18
N SER A 59 -18.89 -1.65 -7.93
CA SER A 59 -17.78 -1.59 -8.90
C SER A 59 -18.23 -1.45 -10.36
N ASP A 60 -19.53 -1.26 -10.58
CA ASP A 60 -20.11 -1.04 -11.91
C ASP A 60 -19.68 0.29 -12.51
N GLY A 61 -19.55 0.31 -13.84
CA GLY A 61 -19.15 1.48 -14.61
C GLY A 61 -17.66 1.83 -14.55
N LEU A 62 -16.82 1.06 -13.84
CA LEU A 62 -15.38 1.27 -13.87
C LEU A 62 -14.79 0.87 -15.23
N TYR A 63 -13.90 1.71 -15.75
CA TYR A 63 -13.15 1.46 -16.98
C TYR A 63 -12.06 0.40 -16.78
N SER A 64 -11.43 0.37 -15.61
CA SER A 64 -10.46 -0.64 -15.21
C SER A 64 -11.11 -2.03 -15.09
N THR A 65 -10.41 -3.05 -15.56
CA THR A 65 -10.86 -4.44 -15.47
C THR A 65 -10.73 -4.97 -14.04
N HIS A 66 -9.71 -4.53 -13.30
CA HIS A 66 -9.43 -4.98 -11.93
C HIS A 66 -9.43 -3.79 -10.98
N ALA A 67 -10.01 -3.96 -9.79
CA ALA A 67 -10.01 -2.92 -8.76
C ALA A 67 -10.15 -3.46 -7.34
N ILE A 68 -9.60 -2.72 -6.37
CA ILE A 68 -9.86 -2.94 -4.93
C ILE A 68 -9.82 -1.61 -4.18
N LEU A 69 -10.78 -1.40 -3.27
CA LEU A 69 -10.85 -0.25 -2.37
C LEU A 69 -10.76 -0.74 -0.93
N ILE A 70 -9.79 -0.22 -0.18
CA ILE A 70 -9.52 -0.57 1.21
C ILE A 70 -9.68 0.66 2.09
N ARG A 71 -10.36 0.54 3.23
CA ARG A 71 -10.34 1.54 4.29
C ARG A 71 -9.11 1.30 5.19
N LEU A 72 -8.22 2.27 5.32
CA LEU A 72 -6.91 2.07 5.96
C LEU A 72 -6.98 1.86 7.48
N LYS A 73 -8.04 2.33 8.16
CA LYS A 73 -8.14 2.25 9.63
C LYS A 73 -8.16 0.80 10.12
N ASP A 74 -8.88 -0.06 9.41
CA ASP A 74 -9.21 -1.43 9.79
C ASP A 74 -8.99 -2.44 8.65
N TYR A 75 -8.44 -1.98 7.54
CA TYR A 75 -8.21 -2.77 6.32
C TYR A 75 -9.48 -3.40 5.74
N ALA A 76 -10.65 -2.81 6.03
CA ALA A 76 -11.91 -3.30 5.48
C ALA A 76 -11.93 -3.15 3.95
N VAL A 77 -12.25 -4.24 3.24
CA VAL A 77 -12.49 -4.23 1.80
C VAL A 77 -13.86 -3.61 1.54
N MET A 78 -13.86 -2.43 0.94
CA MET A 78 -15.07 -1.66 0.64
C MET A 78 -15.58 -1.94 -0.79
N MET A 79 -14.69 -2.30 -1.71
CA MET A 79 -15.01 -2.66 -3.10
C MET A 79 -13.96 -3.62 -3.62
N GLN A 80 -14.37 -4.58 -4.46
CA GLN A 80 -13.46 -5.42 -5.23
C GLN A 80 -14.05 -5.75 -6.61
N LYS A 81 -13.18 -5.90 -7.61
CA LYS A 81 -13.48 -6.33 -8.97
C LYS A 81 -12.30 -7.15 -9.47
N GLU A 82 -12.49 -8.44 -9.68
CA GLU A 82 -11.44 -9.38 -10.13
C GLU A 82 -10.14 -9.25 -9.31
N SER A 83 -10.24 -9.01 -7.99
CA SER A 83 -9.12 -8.45 -7.22
C SER A 83 -7.95 -9.40 -6.98
N GLU A 84 -8.18 -10.70 -7.13
CA GLU A 84 -7.20 -11.78 -6.93
C GLU A 84 -6.67 -12.33 -8.27
N GLU A 85 -7.15 -11.83 -9.40
CA GLU A 85 -6.67 -12.23 -10.72
C GLU A 85 -5.29 -11.64 -11.01
N LYS A 86 -4.48 -12.41 -11.75
CA LYS A 86 -3.12 -12.06 -12.14
C LYS A 86 -3.13 -10.85 -13.08
N ILE A 87 -2.39 -9.81 -12.72
CA ILE A 87 -2.20 -8.59 -13.53
C ILE A 87 -0.72 -8.23 -13.67
N TYR A 88 -0.42 -7.38 -14.64
CA TYR A 88 0.89 -6.74 -14.77
C TYR A 88 0.89 -5.40 -14.01
N PRO A 89 1.81 -5.18 -13.05
CA PRO A 89 1.78 -3.97 -12.21
C PRO A 89 2.25 -2.71 -12.93
N ALA A 90 2.96 -2.85 -14.06
CA ALA A 90 3.69 -1.74 -14.69
C ALA A 90 4.46 -0.93 -13.63
N SER A 91 4.45 0.41 -13.73
CA SER A 91 5.14 1.26 -12.75
C SER A 91 4.54 1.28 -11.34
N LEU A 92 3.49 0.53 -11.01
CA LEU A 92 3.09 0.33 -9.60
C LEU A 92 4.17 -0.42 -8.81
N THR A 93 4.97 -1.25 -9.49
CA THR A 93 6.19 -1.91 -8.96
C THR A 93 7.11 -0.95 -8.22
N LYS A 94 7.19 0.30 -8.69
CA LYS A 94 8.07 1.33 -8.11
C LYS A 94 7.73 1.67 -6.66
N MET A 95 6.52 1.35 -6.18
CA MET A 95 6.19 1.45 -4.75
C MET A 95 7.03 0.48 -3.91
N MET A 96 7.23 -0.76 -4.38
CA MET A 96 8.09 -1.76 -3.74
C MET A 96 9.55 -1.30 -3.74
N THR A 97 10.03 -0.80 -4.88
CA THR A 97 11.39 -0.26 -5.02
C THR A 97 11.64 0.88 -4.04
N ALA A 98 10.72 1.85 -3.96
CA ALA A 98 10.86 3.00 -3.07
C ALA A 98 10.84 2.59 -1.59
N ILE A 99 9.93 1.72 -1.16
CA ILE A 99 9.85 1.34 0.25
C ILE A 99 11.07 0.54 0.69
N ILE A 100 11.58 -0.40 -0.13
CA ILE A 100 12.81 -1.13 0.16
C ILE A 100 14.00 -0.17 0.24
N ALA A 101 14.09 0.79 -0.68
CA ALA A 101 15.19 1.76 -0.66
C ALA A 101 15.17 2.63 0.61
N ILE A 102 13.99 3.06 1.06
CA ILE A 102 13.84 3.81 2.32
C ILE A 102 14.25 2.95 3.53
N GLU A 103 13.95 1.65 3.53
CA GLU A 103 14.28 0.74 4.63
C GLU A 103 15.76 0.34 4.69
N LYS A 104 16.43 0.28 3.53
CA LYS A 104 17.79 -0.25 3.41
C LYS A 104 18.89 0.81 3.46
N LEU A 105 18.60 2.04 3.05
CA LEU A 105 19.57 3.13 3.08
C LEU A 105 19.60 3.77 4.47
N SER A 106 20.79 3.84 5.08
CA SER A 106 20.99 4.45 6.39
C SER A 106 20.96 5.98 6.35
N ASN A 107 21.21 6.58 5.19
CA ASN A 107 21.22 8.02 5.00
C ASN A 107 20.64 8.41 3.63
N LEU A 108 19.42 8.93 3.61
CA LEU A 108 18.78 9.38 2.36
C LEU A 108 19.39 10.65 1.75
N GLN A 109 20.34 11.31 2.43
CA GLN A 109 21.10 12.43 1.88
C GLN A 109 22.40 11.99 1.20
N GLU A 110 22.78 10.70 1.28
CA GLU A 110 23.97 10.22 0.58
C GLU A 110 23.78 10.33 -0.95
N GLU A 111 24.87 10.61 -1.65
CA GLU A 111 24.89 10.65 -3.11
C GLU A 111 25.09 9.25 -3.69
N ILE A 112 24.35 8.98 -4.77
CA ILE A 112 24.45 7.78 -5.58
C ILE A 112 24.81 8.24 -6.99
N THR A 113 25.89 7.68 -7.55
CA THR A 113 26.30 7.93 -8.93
C THR A 113 25.51 7.04 -9.87
N LEU A 114 24.78 7.62 -10.82
CA LEU A 114 24.07 6.88 -11.85
C LEU A 114 25.06 6.45 -12.95
N SER A 115 25.32 5.15 -13.06
CA SER A 115 26.26 4.60 -14.05
C SER A 115 25.77 4.86 -15.48
N ASP A 116 26.66 5.29 -16.37
CA ASP A 116 26.36 5.45 -17.81
C ASP A 116 25.79 4.17 -18.45
N SER A 117 26.29 3.00 -18.03
CA SER A 117 25.88 1.71 -18.57
C SER A 117 24.38 1.43 -18.42
N MET A 118 23.72 2.01 -17.42
CA MET A 118 22.29 1.75 -17.15
C MET A 118 21.36 2.44 -18.13
N PHE A 119 21.80 3.50 -18.82
CA PHE A 119 20.92 4.37 -19.59
C PHE A 119 20.53 3.77 -20.94
N ASN A 120 21.45 3.05 -21.61
CA ASN A 120 21.21 2.52 -22.95
C ASN A 120 20.01 1.57 -23.00
N GLU A 121 19.90 0.65 -22.04
CA GLU A 121 18.78 -0.30 -21.95
C GLU A 121 17.47 0.41 -21.64
N LEU A 122 17.49 1.40 -20.74
CA LEU A 122 16.31 2.20 -20.39
C LEU A 122 15.79 3.02 -21.58
N TYR A 123 16.70 3.61 -22.37
CA TYR A 123 16.33 4.33 -23.59
C TYR A 123 15.77 3.39 -24.66
N TYR A 124 16.38 2.22 -24.85
CA TYR A 124 15.88 1.21 -25.77
C TYR A 124 14.47 0.71 -25.38
N ALA A 125 14.24 0.51 -24.08
CA ALA A 125 12.93 0.14 -23.54
C ALA A 125 11.90 1.28 -23.54
N ASN A 126 12.28 2.49 -23.96
CA ASN A 126 11.46 3.71 -23.88
C ASN A 126 10.87 3.91 -22.47
N ALA A 127 11.69 3.63 -21.45
CA ALA A 127 11.28 3.73 -20.06
C ALA A 127 10.98 5.19 -19.67
N SER A 128 10.09 5.38 -18.68
CA SER A 128 9.91 6.70 -18.08
C SER A 128 11.18 7.11 -17.35
N MET A 129 11.66 8.33 -17.57
CA MET A 129 12.88 8.87 -16.96
C MET A 129 12.54 10.07 -16.09
N ALA A 130 13.20 10.22 -14.93
CA ALA A 130 13.10 11.42 -14.10
C ALA A 130 13.85 12.61 -14.72
N GLY A 131 14.84 12.34 -15.58
CA GLY A 131 15.60 13.34 -16.33
C GLY A 131 17.06 13.47 -15.90
N PHE A 132 17.52 12.62 -14.97
CA PHE A 132 18.92 12.56 -14.60
C PHE A 132 19.78 12.04 -15.77
N GLN A 133 21.07 12.32 -15.74
CA GLN A 133 22.02 12.01 -16.80
C GLN A 133 23.06 10.96 -16.37
N PRO A 134 23.72 10.31 -17.34
CA PRO A 134 24.89 9.48 -17.08
C PRO A 134 25.97 10.14 -16.22
N ASN A 135 26.50 9.37 -15.27
CA ASN A 135 27.53 9.78 -14.31
C ASN A 135 27.10 10.98 -13.43
N GLU A 136 25.80 11.16 -13.20
CA GLU A 136 25.27 12.16 -12.28
C GLU A 136 25.31 11.65 -10.85
N ASN A 137 25.74 12.50 -9.93
CA ASN A 137 25.70 12.25 -8.49
C ASN A 137 24.40 12.85 -7.93
N VAL A 138 23.52 11.99 -7.44
CA VAL A 138 22.18 12.37 -7.01
C VAL A 138 21.94 11.88 -5.60
N ARG A 139 21.36 12.71 -4.74
CA ARG A 139 20.98 12.26 -3.39
C ARG A 139 19.92 11.18 -3.46
N ALA A 140 20.02 10.16 -2.61
CA ALA A 140 19.04 9.08 -2.55
C ALA A 140 17.60 9.58 -2.38
N ILE A 141 17.37 10.64 -1.60
CA ILE A 141 16.05 11.27 -1.45
C ILE A 141 15.51 11.81 -2.78
N ASP A 142 16.35 12.43 -3.61
CA ASP A 142 15.95 12.98 -4.90
C ASP A 142 15.65 11.84 -5.90
N LEU A 143 16.38 10.73 -5.83
CA LEU A 143 16.04 9.50 -6.58
C LEU A 143 14.69 8.93 -6.15
N LEU A 144 14.39 8.87 -4.85
CA LEU A 144 13.07 8.41 -4.36
C LEU A 144 11.92 9.30 -4.86
N TYR A 145 12.10 10.62 -4.89
CA TYR A 145 11.14 11.51 -5.54
C TYR A 145 11.04 11.24 -7.06
N GLY A 146 12.16 10.99 -7.73
CA GLY A 146 12.21 10.57 -9.14
C GLY A 146 11.44 9.28 -9.41
N VAL A 147 11.55 8.28 -8.52
CA VAL A 147 10.83 7.00 -8.60
C VAL A 147 9.32 7.18 -8.49
N LEU A 148 8.86 8.00 -7.55
CA LEU A 148 7.43 8.08 -7.22
C LEU A 148 6.67 9.18 -7.98
N LEU A 149 7.31 10.30 -8.32
CA LEU A 149 6.65 11.42 -8.98
C LEU A 149 6.61 11.29 -10.51
N PRO A 150 7.75 11.41 -11.25
CA PRO A 150 7.79 11.25 -12.70
C PRO A 150 7.96 9.79 -13.14
N SER A 151 8.08 8.85 -12.21
CA SER A 151 8.24 7.42 -12.50
C SER A 151 9.57 7.05 -13.17
N GLY A 152 10.66 7.72 -12.81
CA GLY A 152 11.99 7.53 -13.39
C GLY A 152 12.58 6.15 -13.13
N ALA A 153 12.88 5.42 -14.21
CA ALA A 153 13.45 4.09 -14.18
C ALA A 153 14.95 4.11 -13.83
N GLU A 154 15.69 5.13 -14.26
CA GLU A 154 17.11 5.31 -13.89
C GLU A 154 17.28 5.48 -12.38
N SER A 155 16.27 6.10 -11.73
CA SER A 155 16.25 6.22 -10.28
C SER A 155 16.03 4.86 -9.60
N CYS A 156 15.21 3.98 -10.16
CA CYS A 156 15.04 2.62 -9.65
C CYS A 156 16.33 1.82 -9.76
N ILE A 157 16.96 1.83 -10.94
CA ILE A 157 18.18 1.04 -11.17
C ILE A 157 19.34 1.58 -10.31
N GLY A 158 19.49 2.90 -10.18
CA GLY A 158 20.51 3.49 -9.30
C GLY A 158 20.36 3.11 -7.83
N LEU A 159 19.12 3.09 -7.32
CA LEU A 159 18.83 2.60 -5.97
C LEU A 159 19.10 1.09 -5.85
N ALA A 160 18.71 0.30 -6.84
CA ALA A 160 18.92 -1.14 -6.86
C ALA A 160 20.41 -1.50 -6.85
N ASP A 161 21.22 -0.86 -7.70
CA ASP A 161 22.66 -1.06 -7.76
C ASP A 161 23.33 -0.65 -6.45
N LYS A 162 22.95 0.49 -5.86
CA LYS A 162 23.48 0.94 -4.57
C LYS A 162 23.21 -0.06 -3.44
N ILE A 163 22.00 -0.63 -3.40
CA ILE A 163 21.53 -1.44 -2.27
C ILE A 163 21.97 -2.91 -2.41
N ALA A 164 21.84 -3.47 -3.60
CA ALA A 164 22.00 -4.90 -3.85
C ALA A 164 23.19 -5.24 -4.79
N GLY A 165 23.79 -4.22 -5.42
CA GLY A 165 24.88 -4.38 -6.39
C GLY A 165 24.41 -4.79 -7.80
N SER A 166 23.12 -5.10 -7.99
CA SER A 166 22.49 -5.30 -9.29
C SER A 166 20.96 -5.28 -9.17
N GLU A 167 20.26 -4.99 -10.27
CA GLU A 167 18.80 -5.08 -10.34
C GLU A 167 18.28 -6.50 -10.03
N GLN A 168 18.96 -7.54 -10.51
CA GLN A 168 18.55 -8.93 -10.25
C GLN A 168 18.53 -9.25 -8.75
N LYS A 169 19.58 -8.90 -8.02
CA LYS A 169 19.63 -9.12 -6.56
C LYS A 169 18.62 -8.24 -5.82
N PHE A 170 18.34 -7.05 -6.35
CA PHE A 170 17.29 -6.21 -5.81
C PHE A 170 15.90 -6.83 -6.01
N ALA A 171 15.63 -7.45 -7.16
CA ALA A 171 14.39 -8.19 -7.41
C ALA A 171 14.22 -9.39 -6.43
N GLU A 172 15.30 -10.08 -6.07
CA GLU A 172 15.27 -11.10 -4.99
C GLU A 172 14.79 -10.49 -3.66
N MET A 173 15.30 -9.30 -3.29
CA MET A 173 14.86 -8.58 -2.10
C MET A 173 13.39 -8.13 -2.20
N MET A 174 12.93 -7.72 -3.39
CA MET A 174 11.53 -7.38 -3.64
C MET A 174 10.61 -8.59 -3.41
N ASN A 175 10.99 -9.76 -3.90
CA ASN A 175 10.24 -11.00 -3.68
C ASN A 175 10.27 -11.46 -2.22
N GLN A 176 11.41 -11.30 -1.53
CA GLN A 176 11.49 -11.54 -0.09
C GLN A 176 10.52 -10.63 0.67
N LYS A 177 10.50 -9.32 0.35
CA LYS A 177 9.56 -8.38 0.96
C LYS A 177 8.11 -8.73 0.63
N ALA A 178 7.81 -9.12 -0.60
CA ALA A 178 6.46 -9.57 -0.99
C ALA A 178 5.99 -10.75 -0.12
N ALA A 179 6.86 -11.75 0.09
CA ALA A 179 6.57 -12.87 0.97
C ALA A 179 6.40 -12.45 2.45
N GLU A 180 7.25 -11.54 2.96
CA GLU A 180 7.13 -10.97 4.31
C GLU A 180 5.78 -10.26 4.54
N LEU A 181 5.23 -9.62 3.50
CA LEU A 181 3.95 -8.91 3.54
C LEU A 181 2.74 -9.83 3.26
N GLY A 182 2.95 -11.09 2.89
CA GLY A 182 1.89 -12.01 2.51
C GLY A 182 1.28 -11.75 1.12
N MET A 183 2.04 -11.12 0.22
CA MET A 183 1.68 -10.93 -1.19
C MET A 183 1.92 -12.22 -1.98
N ASN A 184 1.05 -13.21 -1.79
CA ASN A 184 1.28 -14.58 -2.26
C ASN A 184 1.14 -14.76 -3.78
N ASP A 185 0.50 -13.81 -4.47
CA ASP A 185 0.21 -13.87 -5.90
C ASP A 185 1.05 -12.85 -6.67
N THR A 186 2.27 -12.60 -6.19
CA THR A 186 3.20 -11.58 -6.70
C THR A 186 4.58 -12.16 -7.00
N HIS A 187 5.14 -11.79 -8.15
CA HIS A 187 6.53 -12.03 -8.51
C HIS A 187 7.13 -10.82 -9.22
N PHE A 188 8.22 -10.28 -8.69
CA PHE A 188 8.98 -9.18 -9.28
C PHE A 188 10.26 -9.71 -9.93
N VAL A 189 10.49 -9.37 -11.20
CA VAL A 189 11.75 -9.70 -11.91
C VAL A 189 12.67 -8.49 -12.11
N ASN A 190 12.17 -7.28 -11.88
CA ASN A 190 12.89 -6.03 -12.09
C ASN A 190 12.39 -4.93 -11.13
N ALA A 191 13.13 -3.85 -10.95
CA ALA A 191 12.84 -2.76 -10.01
C ALA A 191 11.99 -1.64 -10.64
N THR A 192 11.79 -1.69 -11.96
CA THR A 192 11.17 -0.61 -12.73
C THR A 192 9.70 -0.85 -13.02
N GLY A 193 9.28 -2.11 -13.11
CA GLY A 193 7.98 -2.50 -13.65
C GLY A 193 7.91 -2.47 -15.17
N LEU A 194 9.06 -2.53 -15.86
CA LEU A 194 9.09 -2.84 -17.29
C LEU A 194 8.49 -4.24 -17.51
N HIS A 195 7.82 -4.41 -18.65
CA HIS A 195 7.06 -5.62 -18.92
C HIS A 195 7.95 -6.87 -19.02
N ASP A 196 7.50 -7.93 -18.36
CA ASP A 196 7.98 -9.30 -18.46
C ASP A 196 6.82 -10.20 -18.02
N GLU A 197 6.60 -11.34 -18.68
CA GLU A 197 5.48 -12.25 -18.39
C GLU A 197 5.56 -12.86 -16.98
N ASN A 198 6.75 -12.95 -16.41
CA ASN A 198 7.01 -13.39 -15.05
C ASN A 198 6.92 -12.24 -14.03
N HIS A 199 6.75 -10.98 -14.47
CA HIS A 199 6.59 -9.83 -13.58
C HIS A 199 5.12 -9.53 -13.32
N TYR A 200 4.54 -10.11 -12.27
CA TYR A 200 3.10 -10.07 -12.03
C TYR A 200 2.73 -9.83 -10.56
N THR A 201 1.48 -9.48 -10.34
CA THR A 201 0.87 -9.30 -9.02
C THR A 201 -0.66 -9.42 -9.12
N THR A 202 -1.39 -9.03 -8.08
CA THR A 202 -2.83 -8.80 -8.07
C THR A 202 -3.11 -7.39 -7.53
N VAL A 203 -4.30 -6.83 -7.79
CA VAL A 203 -4.66 -5.53 -7.18
C VAL A 203 -4.80 -5.64 -5.66
N LYS A 204 -5.17 -6.82 -5.14
CA LYS A 204 -5.17 -7.13 -3.70
C LYS A 204 -3.77 -7.01 -3.11
N ASP A 205 -2.78 -7.66 -3.70
CA ASP A 205 -1.39 -7.60 -3.23
C ASP A 205 -0.81 -6.18 -3.33
N MET A 206 -1.11 -5.46 -4.41
CA MET A 206 -0.73 -4.05 -4.54
C MET A 206 -1.37 -3.16 -3.47
N SER A 207 -2.59 -3.48 -3.02
CA SER A 207 -3.23 -2.75 -1.91
C SER A 207 -2.56 -3.02 -0.56
N ILE A 208 -2.06 -4.24 -0.34
CA ILE A 208 -1.25 -4.60 0.83
C ILE A 208 0.05 -3.80 0.82
N LEU A 209 0.76 -3.80 -0.31
CA LEU A 209 2.01 -3.06 -0.49
C LEU A 209 1.83 -1.56 -0.21
N LEU A 210 0.83 -0.91 -0.83
CA LEU A 210 0.61 0.51 -0.63
C LEU A 210 0.20 0.82 0.81
N SER A 211 -0.67 0.01 1.41
CA SER A 211 -1.08 0.19 2.81
C SER A 211 0.08 0.05 3.80
N TYR A 212 1.00 -0.88 3.54
CA TYR A 212 2.24 -1.02 4.30
C TYR A 212 3.15 0.19 4.11
N ALA A 213 3.46 0.55 2.87
CA ALA A 213 4.40 1.62 2.55
C ALA A 213 3.93 2.99 3.10
N LEU A 214 2.62 3.25 3.12
CA LEU A 214 2.04 4.48 3.68
C LEU A 214 2.21 4.65 5.20
N GLN A 215 2.63 3.60 5.92
CA GLN A 215 2.99 3.69 7.34
C GLN A 215 4.38 4.31 7.55
N ASN A 216 5.22 4.33 6.50
CA ASN A 216 6.50 5.00 6.54
C ASN A 216 6.34 6.50 6.19
N ASP A 217 6.68 7.39 7.13
CA ASP A 217 6.52 8.83 6.97
C ASP A 217 7.24 9.41 5.74
N THR A 218 8.41 8.87 5.40
CA THR A 218 9.17 9.32 4.23
C THR A 218 8.46 8.91 2.94
N PHE A 219 8.06 7.64 2.82
CA PHE A 219 7.31 7.17 1.67
C PHE A 219 6.02 7.98 1.51
N ARG A 220 5.26 8.14 2.60
CA ARG A 220 4.01 8.89 2.62
C ARG A 220 4.19 10.34 2.16
N LYS A 221 5.22 11.02 2.66
CA LYS A 221 5.52 12.41 2.26
C LYS A 221 5.79 12.51 0.76
N ILE A 222 6.60 11.60 0.21
CA ILE A 222 6.94 11.60 -1.21
C ILE A 222 5.69 11.27 -2.05
N PHE A 223 4.97 10.20 -1.70
CA PHE A 223 3.80 9.72 -2.43
C PHE A 223 2.65 10.75 -2.49
N THR A 224 2.54 11.60 -1.48
CA THR A 224 1.52 12.66 -1.39
C THR A 224 2.00 14.02 -1.91
N SER A 225 3.24 14.11 -2.41
CA SER A 225 3.77 15.35 -2.98
C SER A 225 3.27 15.56 -4.41
N SER A 226 2.81 16.77 -4.73
CA SER A 226 2.46 17.13 -6.11
C SER A 226 3.67 17.48 -6.97
N ARG A 227 4.75 17.94 -6.34
CA ARG A 227 6.01 18.30 -6.97
C ARG A 227 7.17 18.21 -5.98
N HIS A 228 8.38 18.13 -6.52
CA HIS A 228 9.63 18.21 -5.76
C HIS A 228 10.70 18.90 -6.61
N ALA A 229 11.52 19.76 -6.01
CA ALA A 229 12.67 20.36 -6.67
C ALA A 229 13.94 19.77 -6.05
N THR A 230 14.79 19.17 -6.88
CA THR A 230 16.06 18.61 -6.42
C THR A 230 17.05 19.72 -6.09
N ASN A 231 18.10 19.37 -5.34
CA ASN A 231 19.27 20.24 -5.27
C ASN A 231 20.02 20.22 -6.60
N PRO A 232 20.91 21.21 -6.84
CA PRO A 232 21.91 21.14 -7.90
C PRO A 232 22.75 19.88 -7.84
N THR A 233 23.15 19.38 -9.01
CA THR A 233 24.05 18.25 -9.17
C THR A 233 25.21 18.64 -10.10
N ASN A 234 26.14 17.71 -10.32
CA ASN A 234 27.23 17.87 -11.30
C ASN A 234 26.76 17.93 -12.76
N LYS A 235 25.51 17.54 -13.06
CA LYS A 235 24.93 17.58 -14.42
C LYS A 235 23.79 18.60 -14.56
N HIS A 236 23.11 18.91 -13.46
CA HIS A 236 22.01 19.87 -13.39
C HIS A 236 22.33 20.95 -12.36
N PRO A 237 23.07 22.02 -12.72
CA PRO A 237 23.48 23.07 -11.77
C PRO A 237 22.31 23.87 -11.18
N ASN A 238 21.12 23.77 -11.78
CA ASN A 238 19.89 24.40 -11.28
C ASN A 238 18.91 23.38 -10.66
N GLY A 239 19.31 22.11 -10.54
CA GLY A 239 18.42 21.00 -10.17
C GLY A 239 17.36 20.70 -11.24
N ILE A 240 16.45 19.78 -10.89
CA ILE A 240 15.30 19.37 -11.70
C ILE A 240 14.03 19.55 -10.86
N THR A 241 12.93 19.98 -11.48
CA THR A 241 11.61 19.98 -10.82
C THR A 241 10.77 18.83 -11.34
N PHE A 242 10.43 17.91 -10.44
CA PHE A 242 9.53 16.81 -10.67
C PHE A 242 8.09 17.18 -10.37
N TYR A 243 7.17 16.57 -11.11
CA TYR A 243 5.74 16.67 -10.89
C TYR A 243 5.16 15.26 -10.81
N SER A 244 4.19 15.05 -9.92
CA SER A 244 3.43 13.80 -9.88
C SER A 244 2.70 13.62 -11.21
N THR A 245 2.88 12.46 -11.86
CA THR A 245 2.16 12.13 -13.09
C THR A 245 0.65 12.13 -12.87
N MET A 246 0.16 11.68 -11.71
CA MET A 246 -1.27 11.71 -11.38
C MET A 246 -1.78 13.15 -11.30
N PHE A 247 -1.15 14.00 -10.49
CA PHE A 247 -1.60 15.40 -10.32
C PHE A 247 -1.39 16.26 -11.58
N SER A 248 -0.46 15.88 -12.45
CA SER A 248 -0.30 16.54 -13.76
C SER A 248 -1.46 16.24 -14.72
N LYS A 249 -2.20 15.15 -14.48
CA LYS A 249 -3.36 14.73 -15.28
C LYS A 249 -4.69 15.01 -14.58
N LEU A 250 -4.66 15.26 -13.27
CA LEU A 250 -5.82 15.57 -12.44
C LEU A 250 -5.91 17.07 -12.17
N LYS A 251 -6.89 17.75 -12.77
CA LYS A 251 -7.06 19.20 -12.62
C LYS A 251 -7.45 19.62 -11.21
N ASP A 252 -8.33 18.85 -10.56
CA ASP A 252 -8.83 19.09 -9.21
C ASP A 252 -8.84 17.76 -8.46
N SER A 253 -8.20 17.72 -7.30
CA SER A 253 -8.15 16.54 -6.44
C SER A 253 -9.29 16.47 -5.43
N SER A 254 -10.18 17.46 -5.42
CA SER A 254 -11.36 17.50 -4.57
C SER A 254 -12.36 16.41 -4.95
N ILE A 255 -12.97 15.82 -3.94
CA ILE A 255 -14.05 14.83 -4.04
C ILE A 255 -15.09 15.19 -2.96
N ILE A 256 -16.28 14.62 -3.03
CA ILE A 256 -17.34 14.85 -2.05
C ILE A 256 -16.78 14.51 -0.66
N ASN A 257 -16.86 15.48 0.26
CA ASN A 257 -16.35 15.41 1.63
C ASN A 257 -14.88 14.98 1.76
N GLY A 258 -14.04 15.29 0.76
CA GLY A 258 -12.68 14.77 0.75
C GLY A 258 -11.74 15.32 -0.31
N LYS A 259 -10.57 14.68 -0.41
CA LYS A 259 -9.60 14.90 -1.49
C LYS A 259 -8.73 13.67 -1.73
N ILE A 260 -8.27 13.50 -2.97
CA ILE A 260 -7.18 12.59 -3.31
C ILE A 260 -5.86 13.21 -2.83
N LEU A 261 -5.10 12.46 -2.04
CA LEU A 261 -3.88 12.90 -1.38
C LEU A 261 -2.62 12.56 -2.17
N GLY A 262 -2.62 11.49 -2.95
CA GLY A 262 -1.46 11.03 -3.69
C GLY A 262 -1.76 9.79 -4.51
N GLY A 263 -0.86 9.46 -5.43
CA GLY A 263 -1.02 8.28 -6.26
C GLY A 263 0.18 7.99 -7.15
N LYS A 264 0.36 6.71 -7.45
CA LYS A 264 1.31 6.21 -8.44
C LYS A 264 0.54 5.68 -9.65
N THR A 265 0.84 6.24 -10.82
CA THR A 265 0.31 5.73 -12.10
C THR A 265 1.22 4.64 -12.66
N GLY A 266 0.68 3.79 -13.53
CA GLY A 266 1.44 2.81 -14.29
C GLY A 266 0.85 2.61 -15.68
N TYR A 267 1.71 2.23 -16.62
CA TYR A 267 1.33 1.85 -17.97
C TYR A 267 2.40 0.94 -18.60
N THR A 268 1.95 -0.15 -19.19
CA THR A 268 2.56 -0.83 -20.36
C THR A 268 1.41 -1.20 -21.29
N ASP A 269 1.70 -1.64 -22.50
CA ASP A 269 0.65 -2.04 -23.45
C ASP A 269 -0.18 -3.22 -22.89
N GLU A 270 0.45 -4.11 -22.12
CA GLU A 270 -0.16 -5.30 -21.51
C GLU A 270 -0.90 -4.98 -20.20
N ALA A 271 -0.41 -4.02 -19.41
CA ALA A 271 -1.05 -3.63 -18.14
C ALA A 271 -2.24 -2.68 -18.32
N GLY A 272 -2.25 -1.91 -19.42
CA GLY A 272 -3.14 -0.76 -19.58
C GLY A 272 -2.85 0.35 -18.56
N LEU A 273 -3.76 1.30 -18.44
CA LEU A 273 -3.66 2.40 -17.47
C LEU A 273 -3.94 1.88 -16.05
N CYS A 274 -2.97 2.09 -15.16
CA CYS A 274 -2.98 1.64 -13.77
C CYS A 274 -2.91 2.84 -12.82
N LEU A 275 -3.49 2.71 -11.62
CA LEU A 275 -3.40 3.69 -10.56
C LEU A 275 -3.46 2.98 -9.19
N ALA A 276 -2.53 3.30 -8.31
CA ALA A 276 -2.66 3.08 -6.87
C ALA A 276 -2.73 4.45 -6.20
N SER A 277 -3.77 4.73 -5.42
CA SER A 277 -4.06 6.06 -4.89
C SER A 277 -4.50 6.04 -3.43
N LEU A 278 -4.27 7.18 -2.77
CA LEU A 278 -4.69 7.46 -1.40
C LEU A 278 -5.64 8.65 -1.43
N ALA A 279 -6.81 8.52 -0.78
CA ALA A 279 -7.71 9.63 -0.56
C ALA A 279 -8.18 9.69 0.90
N LYS A 280 -8.65 10.87 1.30
CA LYS A 280 -9.33 11.10 2.56
C LYS A 280 -10.76 11.53 2.27
N VAL A 281 -11.74 10.79 2.77
CA VAL A 281 -13.19 11.02 2.63
C VAL A 281 -13.81 10.95 4.01
N ASP A 282 -14.59 11.96 4.41
CA ASP A 282 -15.27 12.02 5.72
C ASP A 282 -14.33 11.75 6.91
N GLY A 283 -13.11 12.28 6.82
CA GLY A 283 -12.08 12.11 7.84
C GLY A 283 -11.38 10.74 7.84
N LYS A 284 -11.86 9.76 7.08
CA LYS A 284 -11.31 8.41 6.94
C LYS A 284 -10.39 8.32 5.71
N GLU A 285 -9.37 7.48 5.75
CA GLU A 285 -8.44 7.29 4.63
C GLU A 285 -8.68 5.97 3.92
N TYR A 286 -8.52 6.01 2.59
CA TYR A 286 -8.83 4.90 1.70
C TYR A 286 -7.74 4.74 0.65
N VAL A 287 -7.35 3.49 0.40
CA VAL A 287 -6.50 3.09 -0.71
C VAL A 287 -7.36 2.50 -1.82
N LEU A 288 -7.17 2.98 -3.04
CA LEU A 288 -7.78 2.42 -4.24
C LEU A 288 -6.67 2.00 -5.20
N VAL A 289 -6.73 0.76 -5.66
CA VAL A 289 -5.89 0.24 -6.75
C VAL A 289 -6.78 -0.17 -7.91
N THR A 290 -6.47 0.33 -9.11
CA THR A 290 -7.18 0.03 -10.37
C THR A 290 -6.18 -0.30 -11.47
N VAL A 291 -6.45 -1.34 -12.26
CA VAL A 291 -5.57 -1.82 -13.35
C VAL A 291 -6.39 -2.15 -14.59
N GLY A 292 -5.78 -2.05 -15.78
CA GLY A 292 -6.37 -2.51 -17.03
C GLY A 292 -7.36 -1.55 -17.68
N ALA A 293 -7.36 -0.27 -17.32
CA ALA A 293 -8.15 0.70 -18.08
C ALA A 293 -7.54 0.90 -19.47
N LYS A 294 -8.39 0.95 -20.52
CA LYS A 294 -7.94 1.16 -21.90
C LYS A 294 -7.28 2.53 -22.07
N GLY A 295 -6.36 2.65 -23.02
CA GLY A 295 -5.72 3.92 -23.34
C GLY A 295 -4.20 3.84 -23.19
N ASN A 296 -3.56 4.99 -23.10
CA ASN A 296 -2.10 5.14 -22.94
C ASN A 296 -1.78 6.48 -22.23
N PRO A 297 -0.51 6.79 -21.93
CA PRO A 297 -0.14 8.01 -21.18
C PRO A 297 -0.55 9.34 -21.86
N LYS A 298 -0.91 9.31 -23.14
CA LYS A 298 -1.36 10.47 -23.93
C LYS A 298 -2.89 10.51 -24.12
N SER A 299 -3.62 9.44 -23.78
CA SER A 299 -5.08 9.42 -23.88
C SER A 299 -5.75 10.04 -22.65
N GLU A 300 -7.08 10.07 -22.68
CA GLU A 300 -7.88 10.25 -21.46
C GLU A 300 -7.46 9.22 -20.39
N GLN A 301 -7.35 9.68 -19.15
CA GLN A 301 -6.81 8.90 -18.04
C GLN A 301 -7.95 8.25 -17.26
N TYR A 302 -8.53 7.19 -17.84
CA TYR A 302 -9.68 6.50 -17.27
C TYR A 302 -9.44 5.89 -15.89
N ASN A 303 -8.20 5.47 -15.58
CA ASN A 303 -7.77 5.06 -14.24
C ASN A 303 -7.94 6.19 -13.20
N ILE A 304 -7.73 7.45 -13.58
CA ILE A 304 -7.96 8.61 -12.71
C ILE A 304 -9.46 8.92 -12.61
N SER A 305 -10.20 8.79 -13.72
CA SER A 305 -11.67 8.92 -13.73
C SER A 305 -12.35 7.90 -12.81
N ASP A 306 -11.87 6.65 -12.82
CA ASP A 306 -12.31 5.58 -11.91
C ASP A 306 -12.08 5.97 -10.45
N ALA A 307 -10.90 6.52 -10.11
CA ALA A 307 -10.63 6.97 -8.74
C ALA A 307 -11.57 8.10 -8.29
N LEU A 308 -11.80 9.09 -9.14
CA LEU A 308 -12.77 10.15 -8.86
C LEU A 308 -14.18 9.57 -8.66
N ALA A 309 -14.60 8.64 -9.51
CA ALA A 309 -15.93 8.02 -9.41
C ALA A 309 -16.09 7.25 -8.10
N VAL A 310 -15.13 6.37 -7.76
CA VAL A 310 -15.16 5.53 -6.55
C VAL A 310 -15.13 6.38 -5.29
N TYR A 311 -14.21 7.34 -5.20
CA TYR A 311 -14.11 8.17 -4.00
C TYR A 311 -15.32 9.12 -3.82
N ASN A 312 -15.94 9.58 -4.91
CA ASN A 312 -17.19 10.34 -4.82
C ASN A 312 -18.40 9.47 -4.44
N ARG A 313 -18.38 8.15 -4.68
CA ARG A 313 -19.42 7.23 -4.17
C ARG A 313 -19.34 7.13 -2.65
N LEU A 314 -18.13 7.03 -2.09
CA LEU A 314 -17.91 7.01 -0.64
C LEU A 314 -18.47 8.25 0.07
N GLY A 315 -18.28 9.44 -0.47
CA GLY A 315 -18.74 10.68 0.17
C GLY A 315 -20.26 10.93 0.10
N LYS A 316 -21.01 10.08 -0.60
CA LYS A 316 -22.48 10.18 -0.73
C LYS A 316 -23.24 9.32 0.27
N GLU A 317 -22.55 8.40 0.95
CA GLU A 317 -23.12 7.47 1.93
C GLU A 317 -23.03 8.03 3.35
#